data_AF-A0A6G7BSG9-F1
#
_entry.id   AF-A0A6G7BSG9-F1
#
_cell.length_a   1.000
_cell.length_b   1.000
_cell.length_c   1.000
_cell.angle_alpha   90.00
_cell.angle_beta   90.00
_cell.angle_gamma   90.00
#
_symmetry.space_group_name_H-M   'P 1'
#
loop_
_entity.id
_entity.type
_entity.pdbx_description
1 polymer ?
#
loop_
_entity_poly.entity_id
_entity_poly.type
_entity_poly.pdbx_seq_one_letter_code
_entity_poly.pdbx_strand_id
1 'polypeptide(L)'
;MKCPFNKINVSWFLGILLFLISSCKKDAIVYNEIDAFADTQNKVVLDRGQYILSFVLAPYSYSKVEVYVHEDLAVMYKQTGGKVYDAVSQSNSRYGVFFSPLEKNKKFYYQLIVYDSNGNTARSAIFNFTTQP
;
A
#
# COMPACT_ATOMS: atom_id res chain seq x y z
N MET A 1 28.03 8.90 -4.97
CA MET A 1 28.51 10.08 -5.72
C MET A 1 29.76 10.62 -5.04
N LYS A 2 30.85 10.80 -5.79
CA LYS A 2 32.17 11.23 -5.28
C LYS A 2 32.24 12.76 -5.31
N CYS A 3 32.66 13.40 -4.22
CA CYS A 3 33.10 14.80 -4.22
C CYS A 3 34.63 14.82 -4.00
N PRO A 4 35.42 15.43 -4.90
CA PRO A 4 36.87 15.48 -4.76
C PRO A 4 37.31 16.56 -3.76
N PHE A 5 38.28 16.20 -2.91
CA PHE A 5 39.11 17.11 -2.14
C PHE A 5 39.92 18.01 -3.08
N ASN A 6 39.85 19.34 -2.89
CA ASN A 6 40.78 20.27 -3.53
C ASN A 6 41.46 21.16 -2.47
N LYS A 7 42.75 21.39 -2.67
CA LYS A 7 43.72 22.02 -1.75
C LYS A 7 43.36 23.47 -1.45
N ILE A 8 43.43 23.85 -0.17
CA ILE A 8 43.36 25.25 0.27
C ILE A 8 44.77 25.69 0.66
N ASN A 9 45.25 26.77 0.01
CA ASN A 9 46.53 27.40 0.27
C ASN A 9 46.35 28.39 1.43
N VAL A 10 47.11 28.23 2.51
CA VAL A 10 47.05 29.05 3.72
C VAL A 10 47.85 30.34 3.50
N SER A 11 47.20 31.49 3.58
CA SER A 11 47.87 32.78 3.73
C SER A 11 47.18 33.62 4.81
N TRP A 12 48.00 34.34 5.53
CA TRP A 12 47.84 34.82 6.89
C TRP A 12 47.15 36.19 6.90
N PHE A 13 45.91 36.28 7.38
CA PHE A 13 45.33 37.54 7.85
C PHE A 13 44.48 37.29 9.10
N LEU A 14 44.93 37.91 10.20
CA LEU A 14 44.28 37.99 11.49
C LEU A 14 43.10 38.97 11.37
N GLY A 15 41.86 38.48 11.49
CA GLY A 15 40.68 39.33 11.37
C GLY A 15 39.38 38.59 11.70
N ILE A 16 38.94 38.73 12.96
CA ILE A 16 37.55 38.93 13.39
C ILE A 16 36.50 37.94 12.87
N LEU A 17 36.02 37.11 13.81
CA LEU A 17 34.60 36.87 14.11
C LEU A 17 33.67 36.55 12.92
N LEU A 18 33.35 35.26 12.77
CA LEU A 18 31.98 34.71 12.75
C LEU A 18 32.07 33.22 12.40
N PHE A 19 31.98 32.38 13.43
CA PHE A 19 31.60 30.98 13.27
C PHE A 19 30.14 30.96 12.74
N LEU A 20 29.98 31.14 11.43
CA LEU A 20 28.81 30.63 10.72
C LEU A 20 28.99 29.11 10.63
N ILE A 21 28.81 28.44 11.76
CA ILE A 21 28.26 27.09 11.74
C ILE A 21 26.91 27.24 11.03
N SER A 22 26.92 27.04 9.71
CA SER A 22 25.73 26.70 8.95
C SER A 22 25.21 25.42 9.60
N SER A 23 24.40 25.59 10.64
CA SER A 23 23.57 24.56 11.22
C SER A 23 22.61 24.20 10.11
N CYS A 24 23.05 23.28 9.26
CA CYS A 24 22.22 22.53 8.35
C CYS A 24 21.24 21.80 9.26
N LYS A 25 20.13 22.47 9.62
CA LYS A 25 18.99 21.82 10.23
C LYS A 25 18.64 20.74 9.22
N LYS A 26 18.89 19.48 9.57
CA LYS A 26 18.33 18.37 8.84
C LYS A 26 16.84 18.62 8.86
N ASP A 27 16.28 19.00 7.72
CA ASP A 27 14.84 19.05 7.57
C ASP A 27 14.36 17.68 8.01
N ALA A 28 13.64 17.66 9.14
CA ALA A 28 13.00 16.46 9.61
C ALA A 28 11.94 16.17 8.55
N ILE A 29 12.26 15.27 7.62
CA ILE A 29 11.27 14.74 6.70
C ILE A 29 10.22 14.09 7.60
N VAL A 30 9.09 14.75 7.77
CA VAL A 30 7.94 14.18 8.45
C VAL A 30 7.41 13.10 7.53
N TYR A 31 7.80 11.86 7.81
CA TYR A 31 7.18 10.70 7.18
C TYR A 31 5.77 10.60 7.74
N ASN A 32 4.78 11.01 6.94
CA ASN A 32 3.39 10.70 7.26
C ASN A 32 3.18 9.22 6.97
N GLU A 33 3.18 8.40 8.01
CA GLU A 33 2.71 7.02 7.90
C GLU A 33 1.22 7.06 7.53
N ILE A 34 0.87 6.35 6.46
CA ILE A 34 -0.51 6.25 5.98
C ILE A 34 -0.99 4.85 6.29
N ASP A 35 -2.05 4.74 7.08
CA ASP A 35 -2.81 3.49 7.18
C ASP A 35 -3.73 3.38 5.96
N ALA A 36 -3.30 2.57 4.99
CA ALA A 36 -4.04 2.33 3.74
C ALA A 36 -5.46 1.80 3.97
N PHE A 37 -5.71 1.16 5.12
CA PHE A 37 -6.92 0.38 5.40
C PHE A 37 -7.79 0.94 6.53
N ALA A 38 -7.58 2.21 6.91
CA ALA A 38 -8.27 2.83 8.04
C ALA A 38 -9.83 2.81 7.94
N ASP A 39 -10.37 2.94 6.73
CA ASP A 39 -11.82 2.84 6.46
C ASP A 39 -12.08 2.16 5.10
N THR A 40 -12.07 0.82 5.10
CA THR A 40 -12.15 0.07 3.84
C THR A 40 -13.55 0.00 3.23
N GLN A 41 -14.62 0.26 4.00
CA GLN A 41 -16.01 0.19 3.54
C GLN A 41 -16.33 -1.05 2.67
N ASN A 42 -15.77 -2.19 3.03
CA ASN A 42 -15.84 -3.42 2.24
C ASN A 42 -17.29 -3.84 1.96
N LYS A 43 -17.63 -4.06 0.69
CA LYS A 43 -18.96 -4.52 0.27
C LYS A 43 -18.84 -5.57 -0.82
N VAL A 44 -19.42 -6.75 -0.59
CA VAL A 44 -19.54 -7.82 -1.59
C VAL A 44 -20.99 -7.90 -2.05
N VAL A 45 -21.21 -7.86 -3.36
CA VAL A 45 -22.53 -8.01 -3.98
C VAL A 45 -22.49 -9.04 -5.10
N LEU A 46 -23.62 -9.68 -5.37
CA LEU A 46 -23.84 -10.48 -6.57
C LEU A 46 -24.60 -9.62 -7.59
N ASP A 47 -23.96 -9.25 -8.70
CA ASP A 47 -24.61 -8.58 -9.83
C ASP A 47 -24.52 -9.47 -11.08
N ARG A 48 -25.65 -9.75 -11.71
CA ARG A 48 -25.74 -10.53 -12.96
C ARG A 48 -24.90 -11.83 -12.97
N GLY A 49 -24.90 -12.55 -11.85
CA GLY A 49 -24.19 -13.83 -11.70
C GLY A 49 -22.69 -13.72 -11.36
N GLN A 50 -22.17 -12.51 -11.20
CA GLN A 50 -20.78 -12.24 -10.82
C GLN A 50 -20.69 -11.60 -9.43
N TYR A 51 -19.82 -12.14 -8.58
CA TYR A 51 -19.51 -11.48 -7.31
C TYR A 51 -18.54 -10.32 -7.53
N ILE A 52 -18.91 -9.17 -6.98
CA ILE A 52 -18.14 -7.94 -7.06
C ILE A 52 -17.83 -7.50 -5.63
N LEU A 53 -16.54 -7.37 -5.32
CA LEU A 53 -16.06 -6.72 -4.11
C LEU A 53 -15.77 -5.25 -4.43
N SER A 54 -16.31 -4.33 -3.63
CA SER A 54 -15.97 -2.90 -3.65
C SER A 54 -15.42 -2.48 -2.30
N PHE A 55 -14.40 -1.63 -2.30
CA PHE A 55 -13.75 -1.12 -1.10
C PHE A 55 -13.12 0.25 -1.34
N VAL A 56 -12.72 0.93 -0.27
CA VAL A 56 -12.04 2.24 -0.28
C VAL A 56 -10.65 2.06 0.32
N LEU A 57 -9.68 2.83 -0.16
CA LEU A 57 -8.34 2.93 0.44
C LEU A 57 -8.06 4.39 0.82
N ALA A 58 -7.16 4.59 1.79
CA ALA A 58 -6.67 5.93 2.07
C ALA A 58 -6.04 6.55 0.80
N PRO A 59 -6.24 7.86 0.53
CA PRO A 59 -5.70 8.51 -0.66
C PRO A 59 -4.17 8.41 -0.73
N TYR A 60 -3.67 7.67 -1.72
CA TYR A 60 -2.25 7.45 -1.93
C TYR A 60 -1.99 6.98 -3.37
N SER A 61 -0.78 7.22 -3.87
CA SER A 61 -0.35 6.81 -5.21
C SER A 61 0.09 5.35 -5.25
N TYR A 62 -0.86 4.43 -5.04
CA TYR A 62 -0.58 2.99 -5.14
C TYR A 62 -0.17 2.61 -6.57
N SER A 63 0.92 1.88 -6.71
CA SER A 63 1.37 1.33 -7.99
C SER A 63 0.53 0.12 -8.42
N LYS A 64 0.04 -0.63 -7.45
CA LYS A 64 -0.82 -1.81 -7.66
C LYS A 64 -1.73 -2.04 -6.46
N VAL A 65 -2.94 -2.55 -6.73
CA VAL A 65 -3.89 -3.00 -5.71
C VAL A 65 -4.41 -4.37 -6.12
N GLU A 66 -4.37 -5.32 -5.20
CA GLU A 66 -4.76 -6.71 -5.41
C GLU A 66 -5.68 -7.19 -4.28
N VAL A 67 -6.46 -8.23 -4.58
CA VAL A 67 -7.22 -8.98 -3.58
C VAL A 67 -6.86 -10.45 -3.68
N TYR A 68 -6.34 -10.98 -2.58
CA TYR A 68 -6.03 -12.39 -2.42
C TYR A 68 -7.21 -13.10 -1.77
N VAL A 69 -7.60 -14.25 -2.32
CA VAL A 69 -8.84 -14.97 -1.93
C VAL A 69 -8.60 -16.47 -1.81
N HIS A 70 -9.16 -17.08 -0.76
CA HIS A 70 -9.24 -18.54 -0.61
C HIS A 70 -10.45 -18.94 0.24
N GLU A 71 -10.91 -20.19 0.10
CA GLU A 71 -11.92 -20.80 0.97
C GLU A 71 -11.40 -21.32 2.32
N ASP A 72 -10.07 -21.32 2.53
CA ASP A 72 -9.44 -21.86 3.73
C ASP A 72 -8.64 -20.75 4.41
N LEU A 73 -9.02 -20.45 5.65
CA LEU A 73 -8.38 -19.43 6.47
C LEU A 73 -6.91 -19.76 6.79
N ALA A 74 -6.54 -21.04 6.93
CA ALA A 74 -5.15 -21.43 7.16
C ALA A 74 -4.28 -21.12 5.93
N VAL A 75 -4.82 -21.34 4.72
CA VAL A 75 -4.14 -20.95 3.47
C VAL A 75 -4.04 -19.42 3.35
N MET A 76 -5.03 -18.69 3.86
CA MET A 76 -4.94 -17.23 3.94
C MET A 76 -3.78 -16.75 4.80
N TYR A 77 -3.57 -17.33 5.99
CA TYR A 77 -2.44 -16.96 6.84
C TYR A 77 -1.08 -17.36 6.25
N LYS A 78 -1.00 -18.51 5.60
CA LYS A 78 0.26 -19.05 5.05
C LYS A 78 0.62 -18.50 3.68
N GLN A 79 -0.35 -17.97 2.93
CA GLN A 79 -0.16 -17.50 1.55
C GLN A 79 0.41 -18.60 0.62
N THR A 80 0.00 -19.85 0.83
CA THR A 80 0.53 -21.04 0.13
C THR A 80 -0.36 -21.57 -1.00
N GLY A 81 -1.41 -20.83 -1.37
CA GLY A 81 -2.39 -21.23 -2.38
C GLY A 81 -3.18 -20.01 -2.82
N GLY A 82 -4.40 -20.16 -3.36
CA GLY A 82 -5.32 -19.03 -3.53
C GLY A 82 -5.23 -18.29 -4.85
N LYS A 83 -6.22 -17.43 -5.05
CA LYS A 83 -6.37 -16.62 -6.27
C LYS A 83 -6.08 -15.16 -5.95
N VAL A 84 -5.32 -14.51 -6.82
CA VAL A 84 -5.05 -13.07 -6.77
C VAL A 84 -5.85 -12.42 -7.88
N TYR A 85 -6.56 -11.35 -7.53
CA TYR A 85 -7.32 -10.53 -8.46
C TYR A 85 -6.77 -9.11 -8.45
N ASP A 86 -6.49 -8.56 -9.64
CA ASP A 86 -6.16 -7.14 -9.76
C ASP A 86 -7.42 -6.30 -9.49
N ALA A 87 -7.27 -5.26 -8.67
CA ALA A 87 -8.33 -4.31 -8.39
C ALA A 87 -8.34 -3.18 -9.40
N VAL A 88 -9.53 -2.82 -9.87
CA VAL A 88 -9.75 -1.70 -10.78
C VAL A 88 -10.02 -0.45 -9.96
N SER A 89 -9.21 0.58 -10.16
CA SER A 89 -9.42 1.90 -9.54
C SER A 89 -10.66 2.59 -10.12
N GLN A 90 -11.42 3.23 -9.25
CA GLN A 90 -12.60 4.04 -9.54
C GLN A 90 -12.39 5.46 -8.95
N SER A 91 -13.41 6.31 -9.00
CA SER A 91 -13.33 7.64 -8.38
C SER A 91 -13.26 7.57 -6.85
N ASN A 92 -12.69 8.60 -6.23
CA ASN A 92 -12.66 8.80 -4.77
C ASN A 92 -11.99 7.65 -3.99
N SER A 93 -10.84 7.18 -4.47
CA SER A 93 -10.06 6.08 -3.85
C SER A 93 -10.84 4.77 -3.68
N ARG A 94 -11.91 4.60 -4.47
CA ARG A 94 -12.71 3.37 -4.48
C ARG A 94 -12.12 2.39 -5.48
N TYR A 95 -12.17 1.12 -5.14
CA TYR A 95 -11.67 0.03 -5.97
C TYR A 95 -12.73 -1.06 -6.08
N GLY A 96 -12.70 -1.77 -7.21
CA GLY A 96 -13.58 -2.90 -7.50
C GLY A 96 -12.80 -4.12 -7.96
N VAL A 97 -13.22 -5.29 -7.52
CA VAL A 97 -12.74 -6.59 -8.01
C VAL A 97 -13.92 -7.42 -8.48
N PHE A 98 -13.78 -7.99 -9.68
CA PHE A 98 -14.74 -8.91 -10.28
C PHE A 98 -14.21 -10.34 -10.12
N PHE A 99 -14.81 -11.11 -9.22
CA PHE A 99 -14.38 -12.47 -9.03
C PHE A 99 -14.79 -13.34 -10.24
N SER A 100 -13.93 -14.29 -10.59
CA SER A 100 -14.33 -15.43 -11.43
C SER A 100 -15.47 -16.19 -10.73
N PRO A 101 -16.26 -17.01 -11.45
CA PRO A 101 -17.31 -17.80 -10.83
C PRO A 101 -16.82 -18.51 -9.57
N LEU A 102 -17.51 -18.24 -8.45
CA LEU A 102 -17.23 -18.83 -7.15
C LEU A 102 -18.23 -19.94 -6.88
N GLU A 103 -17.79 -20.97 -6.14
CA GLU A 103 -18.70 -21.99 -5.65
C GLU A 103 -19.82 -21.37 -4.82
N LYS A 104 -21.03 -21.87 -5.03
CA LYS A 104 -22.22 -21.42 -4.31
C LYS A 104 -22.28 -21.99 -2.90
N ASN A 105 -22.99 -21.29 -2.01
CA ASN A 105 -23.15 -21.69 -0.60
C ASN A 105 -21.80 -22.02 0.09
N LYS A 106 -20.76 -21.24 -0.21
CA LYS A 106 -19.39 -21.47 0.25
C LYS A 106 -18.85 -20.20 0.89
N LYS A 107 -18.14 -20.37 2.01
CA LYS A 107 -17.46 -19.27 2.70
C LYS A 107 -16.10 -19.02 2.07
N PHE A 108 -15.82 -17.77 1.74
CA PHE A 108 -14.53 -17.31 1.25
C PHE A 108 -13.93 -16.29 2.20
N TYR A 109 -12.61 -16.29 2.26
CA TYR A 109 -11.79 -15.33 2.96
C TYR A 109 -11.01 -14.51 1.95
N TYR A 110 -10.79 -13.23 2.24
CA TYR A 110 -10.00 -12.37 1.37
C TYR A 110 -9.17 -11.36 2.16
N GLN A 111 -8.09 -10.89 1.52
CA GLN A 111 -7.18 -9.88 2.04
C GLN A 111 -6.84 -8.90 0.93
N LEU A 112 -6.97 -7.61 1.23
CA LEU A 112 -6.52 -6.52 0.35
C LEU A 112 -5.00 -6.38 0.47
N ILE A 113 -4.32 -6.21 -0.67
CA ILE A 113 -2.88 -6.02 -0.78
C ILE A 113 -2.63 -4.77 -1.62
N VAL A 114 -1.81 -3.86 -1.12
CA VAL A 114 -1.45 -2.62 -1.83
C VAL A 114 0.06 -2.52 -1.97
N TYR A 115 0.49 -1.95 -3.09
CA TYR A 115 1.90 -1.73 -3.41
C TYR A 115 2.13 -0.24 -3.66
N ASP A 116 3.23 0.31 -3.15
CA ASP A 116 3.67 1.66 -3.48
C ASP A 116 4.60 1.67 -4.71
N SER A 117 5.00 2.85 -5.18
CA SER A 117 5.93 2.97 -6.31
C SER A 117 7.35 2.47 -6.03
N ASN A 118 7.71 2.27 -4.76
CA ASN A 118 9.00 1.74 -4.33
C ASN A 118 8.98 0.21 -4.18
N GLY A 119 7.83 -0.43 -4.40
CA GLY A 119 7.63 -1.87 -4.22
C GLY A 119 7.34 -2.28 -2.78
N ASN A 120 7.15 -1.33 -1.84
CA ASN A 120 6.69 -1.65 -0.50
C ASN A 120 5.26 -2.18 -0.57
N THR A 121 4.97 -3.18 0.26
CA THR A 121 3.68 -3.87 0.28
C THR A 121 3.04 -3.74 1.65
N ALA A 122 1.74 -3.46 1.68
CA ALA A 122 0.93 -3.54 2.90
C ALA A 122 -0.27 -4.47 2.69
N ARG A 123 -0.68 -5.13 3.78
CA ARG A 123 -1.78 -6.10 3.78
C ARG A 123 -2.78 -5.76 4.87
N SER A 124 -4.05 -5.82 4.52
CA SER A 124 -5.16 -5.61 5.46
C SER A 124 -5.38 -6.80 6.40
N ALA A 125 -6.32 -6.67 7.32
CA ALA A 125 -6.90 -7.82 8.01
C ALA A 125 -7.55 -8.81 7.02
N ILE A 126 -7.79 -10.05 7.48
CA ILE A 126 -8.53 -11.04 6.69
C ILE A 126 -10.02 -10.84 6.92
N PHE A 127 -10.75 -10.61 5.82
CA PHE A 127 -12.20 -10.49 5.79
C PHE A 127 -12.82 -11.78 5.27
N ASN A 128 -14.15 -11.89 5.34
CA ASN A 128 -14.87 -13.03 4.78
C ASN A 128 -16.26 -12.65 4.25
N PHE A 129 -16.77 -13.47 3.35
CA PHE A 129 -18.15 -13.45 2.87
C PHE A 129 -18.61 -14.87 2.53
N THR A 130 -19.91 -15.08 2.45
CA THR A 130 -20.50 -16.36 2.04
C THR A 130 -21.27 -16.14 0.75
N THR A 131 -21.05 -17.00 -0.25
CA THR A 131 -21.80 -16.97 -1.50
C THR A 131 -23.22 -17.46 -1.30
N GLN A 132 -24.16 -16.85 -2.03
CA GLN A 132 -25.56 -17.24 -2.09
C GLN A 132 -25.75 -18.61 -2.78
N PRO A 133 -26.89 -19.30 -2.55
CA PRO A 133 -27.26 -20.58 -3.18
C PRO A 133 -27.46 -20.55 -4.72
#